data_AF-A0A4Q5PZ09-F1
#
_entry.id   AF-A0A4Q5PZ09-F1
#
_cell.length_a   1.000
_cell.length_b   1.000
_cell.length_c   1.000
_cell.angle_alpha   90.00
_cell.angle_beta   90.00
_cell.angle_gamma   90.00
#
_symmetry.space_group_name_H-M   'P 1'
#
loop_
_entity.id
_entity.type
_entity.pdbx_description
1 polymer ?
#
loop_
_entity_poly.entity_id
_entity_poly.type
_entity_poly.pdbx_seq_one_letter_code
_entity_poly.pdbx_strand_id
1 'polypeptide(L)'
;MNKTEQQFQEFIDEHVGLTKDLRRDLYIYSWNFEVTGKEEWKDVRVEKEIELTKIYADKEKYQKLKEFHKSGEIQDHDLQRHLKLFLNSFESEQKDEELIDVMVNLTAEINEKYNNHRGHVDGEKVNDNDILQILHESNDLS
;
A
#
# COMPACT_ATOMS: atom_id res chain seq x y z
N MET A 1 30.95 4.76 -8.90
CA MET A 1 29.77 4.37 -9.68
C MET A 1 30.03 4.61 -11.15
N ASN A 2 29.68 3.65 -12.00
CA ASN A 2 29.64 3.84 -13.45
C ASN A 2 28.40 4.65 -13.87
N LYS A 3 28.27 4.94 -15.17
CA LYS A 3 27.18 5.78 -15.69
C LYS A 3 25.79 5.19 -15.40
N THR A 4 25.60 3.89 -15.61
CA THR A 4 24.32 3.23 -15.33
C THR A 4 23.99 3.25 -13.84
N GLU A 5 24.98 3.04 -12.97
CA GLU A 5 24.80 3.15 -11.53
C GLU A 5 24.40 4.57 -11.11
N GLN A 6 24.99 5.61 -11.71
CA GLN A 6 24.58 7.01 -11.48
C GLN A 6 23.13 7.24 -11.91
N GLN A 7 22.75 6.79 -13.10
CA GLN A 7 21.38 6.93 -13.60
C GLN A 7 20.37 6.15 -12.76
N PHE A 8 20.76 5.00 -12.23
CA PHE A 8 19.92 4.23 -11.34
C PHE A 8 19.81 4.87 -9.95
N GLN A 9 20.89 5.45 -9.43
CA GLN A 9 20.84 6.24 -8.19
C GLN A 9 19.91 7.46 -8.33
N GLU A 10 19.99 8.19 -9.45
CA GLU A 10 19.07 9.28 -9.75
C GLU A 10 17.60 8.82 -9.78
N PHE A 11 17.33 7.64 -10.36
CA PHE A 11 16.00 7.03 -10.31
C PHE A 11 15.55 6.73 -8.88
N ILE A 12 16.43 6.18 -8.04
CA ILE A 12 16.13 5.92 -6.62
C ILE A 12 15.79 7.23 -5.91
N ASP A 13 16.60 8.27 -6.11
CA ASP A 13 16.44 9.55 -5.43
C ASP A 13 15.13 10.25 -5.85
N GLU A 14 14.79 10.21 -7.14
CA GLU A 14 13.50 10.68 -7.65
C GLU A 14 12.34 9.90 -7.01
N HIS A 15 12.43 8.57 -6.99
CA HIS A 15 11.40 7.71 -6.41
C HIS A 15 11.20 7.96 -4.92
N VAL A 16 12.28 8.14 -4.17
CA VAL A 16 12.22 8.49 -2.74
C VAL A 16 11.57 9.86 -2.56
N GLY A 17 11.90 10.84 -3.39
CA GLY A 17 11.28 12.16 -3.38
C GLY A 17 9.76 12.10 -3.61
N LEU A 18 9.31 11.23 -4.51
CA LEU A 18 7.88 11.04 -4.80
C LEU A 18 7.14 10.27 -3.71
N THR A 19 7.77 9.26 -3.12
CA THR A 19 7.05 8.26 -2.29
C THR A 19 7.22 8.44 -0.80
N LYS A 20 8.24 9.16 -0.31
CA LYS A 20 8.55 9.23 1.13
C LYS A 20 7.39 9.82 1.96
N ASP A 21 6.95 11.02 1.61
CA ASP A 21 5.87 11.69 2.35
C ASP A 21 4.53 11.04 2.06
N LEU A 22 4.29 10.64 0.81
CA LEU A 22 3.09 9.92 0.39
C LEU A 22 2.88 8.62 1.21
N ARG A 23 3.92 7.79 1.35
CA ARG A 23 3.85 6.56 2.14
C ARG A 23 3.65 6.84 3.63
N ARG A 24 4.35 7.84 4.18
CA ARG A 24 4.15 8.25 5.58
C ARG A 24 2.69 8.61 5.82
N ASP A 25 2.14 9.45 4.97
CA ASP A 25 0.78 9.98 5.12
C ASP A 25 -0.24 8.85 4.94
N LEU A 26 -0.07 7.99 3.92
CA LEU A 26 -0.89 6.78 3.73
C LEU A 26 -0.94 5.91 4.99
N TYR A 27 0.20 5.65 5.62
CA TYR A 27 0.25 4.80 6.81
C TYR A 27 -0.33 5.51 8.05
N ILE A 28 -0.13 6.81 8.21
CA ILE A 28 -0.76 7.58 9.30
C ILE A 28 -2.29 7.55 9.17
N TYR A 29 -2.82 7.78 7.97
CA TYR A 29 -4.27 7.76 7.73
C TYR A 29 -4.84 6.35 7.86
N SER A 30 -4.12 5.32 7.42
CA SER A 30 -4.52 3.92 7.62
C SER A 30 -4.61 3.56 9.09
N TRP A 31 -3.58 3.90 9.88
CA TRP A 31 -3.62 3.69 11.32
C TRP A 31 -4.79 4.42 11.98
N ASN A 32 -5.01 5.70 11.65
CA ASN A 32 -6.13 6.46 12.21
C ASN A 32 -7.49 5.86 11.85
N PHE A 33 -7.66 5.38 10.62
CA PHE A 33 -8.87 4.70 10.21
C PHE A 33 -9.07 3.37 10.97
N GLU A 34 -8.03 2.54 11.08
CA GLU A 34 -8.10 1.26 11.77
C GLU A 34 -8.43 1.41 13.26
N VAL A 35 -7.88 2.42 13.94
CA VAL A 35 -8.11 2.63 15.38
C VAL A 35 -9.39 3.41 15.71
N THR A 36 -9.94 4.19 14.78
CA THR A 36 -11.12 5.05 15.06
C THR A 36 -12.36 4.73 14.24
N GLY A 37 -12.23 4.05 13.10
CA GLY A 37 -13.31 3.79 12.15
C GLY A 37 -13.90 5.02 11.47
N LYS A 38 -13.31 6.22 11.62
CA LYS A 38 -13.88 7.44 11.05
C LYS A 38 -13.68 7.53 9.54
N GLU A 39 -14.76 7.87 8.83
CA GLU A 39 -14.80 7.97 7.37
C GLU A 39 -13.87 9.05 6.81
N GLU A 40 -13.63 10.15 7.54
CA GLU A 40 -12.69 11.21 7.16
C GLU A 40 -11.25 10.70 6.92
N TRP A 41 -10.84 9.63 7.63
CA TRP A 41 -9.53 9.00 7.43
C TRP A 41 -9.54 7.99 6.27
N LYS A 42 -10.70 7.40 5.97
CA LYS A 42 -10.87 6.44 4.89
C LYS A 42 -10.63 7.11 3.54
N ASP A 43 -11.29 8.23 3.27
CA ASP A 43 -11.23 8.88 1.96
C ASP A 43 -9.80 9.35 1.65
N VAL A 44 -9.13 9.97 2.62
CA VAL A 44 -7.75 10.44 2.46
C VAL A 44 -6.77 9.28 2.31
N ARG A 45 -6.94 8.17 3.06
CA ARG A 45 -6.15 6.95 2.87
C ARG A 45 -6.30 6.42 1.45
N VAL A 46 -7.53 6.32 0.94
CA VAL A 46 -7.82 5.77 -0.39
C VAL A 46 -7.17 6.64 -1.47
N GLU A 47 -7.28 7.96 -1.36
CA GLU A 47 -6.62 8.90 -2.28
C GLU A 47 -5.10 8.66 -2.33
N LYS A 48 -4.45 8.53 -1.16
CA LYS A 48 -3.00 8.29 -1.08
C LYS A 48 -2.60 6.90 -1.59
N GLU A 49 -3.47 5.90 -1.41
CA GLU A 49 -3.27 4.56 -1.95
C GLU A 49 -3.30 4.59 -3.49
N ILE A 50 -4.27 5.30 -4.10
CA ILE A 50 -4.35 5.48 -5.55
C ILE A 50 -3.11 6.19 -6.09
N GLU A 51 -2.70 7.30 -5.47
CA GLU A 51 -1.48 8.04 -5.86
C GLU A 51 -0.24 7.12 -5.85
N LEU A 52 -0.10 6.31 -4.80
CA LEU A 52 1.03 5.39 -4.67
C LEU A 52 0.98 4.30 -5.74
N THR A 53 -0.19 3.69 -5.96
CA THR A 53 -0.34 2.65 -6.98
C THR A 53 -0.06 3.17 -8.38
N LYS A 54 -0.47 4.39 -8.71
CA LYS A 54 -0.15 5.04 -10.00
C LYS A 54 1.35 5.18 -10.25
N ILE A 55 2.14 5.47 -9.21
CA ILE A 55 3.61 5.53 -9.32
C ILE A 55 4.18 4.17 -9.74
N TYR A 56 3.67 3.07 -9.18
CA TYR A 56 4.15 1.71 -9.49
C TYR A 56 3.55 1.13 -10.78
N ALA A 57 2.41 1.65 -11.23
CA ALA A 57 1.78 1.30 -12.50
C ALA A 57 2.42 1.99 -13.72
N ASP A 58 3.31 2.96 -13.50
CA ASP A 58 4.01 3.68 -14.55
C ASP A 58 4.86 2.72 -15.42
N LYS A 59 4.37 2.50 -16.65
CA LYS A 59 4.96 1.58 -17.62
C LYS A 59 6.32 2.06 -18.12
N GLU A 60 6.54 3.37 -18.20
CA GLU A 60 7.80 3.95 -18.65
C GLU A 60 8.89 3.74 -17.60
N LYS A 61 8.57 4.00 -16.32
CA LYS A 61 9.46 3.74 -15.20
C LYS A 61 9.80 2.25 -15.07
N TYR A 62 8.81 1.37 -15.22
CA TYR A 62 9.07 -0.07 -15.22
C TYR A 62 9.96 -0.50 -16.39
N GLN A 63 9.74 0.06 -17.59
CA GLN A 63 10.58 -0.21 -18.75
C GLN A 63 12.03 0.21 -18.53
N LYS A 64 12.26 1.40 -17.95
CA LYS A 64 13.59 1.89 -17.57
C LYS A 64 14.29 0.98 -16.56
N LEU A 65 13.57 0.46 -15.57
CA LEU A 65 14.11 -0.53 -14.61
C LEU A 65 14.54 -1.83 -15.30
N LYS A 66 13.73 -2.34 -16.25
CA LYS A 66 14.11 -3.53 -17.04
C LYS A 66 15.35 -3.28 -17.90
N GLU A 67 15.53 -2.07 -18.41
CA GLU A 67 16.73 -1.69 -19.18
C GLU A 67 17.98 -1.67 -18.31
N PHE A 68 17.90 -1.11 -17.10
CA PHE A 68 19.00 -1.19 -16.11
C PHE A 68 19.35 -2.63 -15.76
N HIS A 69 18.35 -3.50 -15.65
CA HIS A 69 18.58 -4.92 -15.38
C HIS A 69 19.23 -5.66 -16.56
N LYS A 70 18.74 -5.40 -17.77
CA LYS A 70 19.24 -6.03 -18.98
C LYS A 70 20.66 -5.59 -19.34
N SER A 71 21.06 -4.37 -19.00
CA SER A 71 22.42 -3.89 -19.30
C SER A 71 23.49 -4.73 -18.60
N GLY A 72 23.21 -5.23 -17.40
CA GLY A 72 24.19 -5.93 -16.57
C GLY A 72 25.35 -5.04 -16.10
N GLU A 73 25.21 -3.71 -16.25
CA GLU A 73 26.29 -2.76 -15.97
C GLU A 73 26.37 -2.37 -14.50
N ILE A 74 25.31 -2.54 -13.71
CA ILE A 74 25.32 -2.29 -12.25
C ILE A 74 26.13 -3.38 -11.56
N GLN A 75 27.29 -3.02 -11.01
CA GLN A 75 28.20 -3.94 -10.32
C GLN A 75 28.07 -3.84 -8.80
N ASP A 76 27.69 -2.68 -8.29
CA ASP A 76 27.44 -2.47 -6.86
C ASP A 76 26.32 -3.40 -6.36
N HIS A 77 26.62 -4.18 -5.32
CA HIS A 77 25.71 -5.21 -4.81
C HIS A 77 24.44 -4.64 -4.16
N ASP A 78 24.52 -3.48 -3.52
CA ASP A 78 23.36 -2.85 -2.89
C ASP A 78 22.43 -2.29 -3.96
N LEU A 79 22.98 -1.65 -5.01
CA LEU A 79 22.22 -1.21 -6.17
C LEU A 79 21.58 -2.38 -6.93
N GLN A 80 22.28 -3.50 -7.10
CA GLN A 80 21.68 -4.70 -7.70
C GLN A 80 20.46 -5.19 -6.89
N ARG A 81 20.57 -5.20 -5.55
CA ARG A 81 19.45 -5.56 -4.68
C ARG A 81 18.29 -4.58 -4.80
N HIS A 82 18.56 -3.28 -4.77
CA HIS A 82 17.53 -2.27 -4.95
C HIS A 82 16.81 -2.43 -6.29
N LEU A 83 17.55 -2.63 -7.38
CA LEU A 83 16.98 -2.84 -8.71
C LEU A 83 16.03 -4.03 -8.73
N LYS A 84 16.41 -5.15 -8.09
CA LYS A 84 15.54 -6.33 -7.97
C LYS A 84 14.25 -6.02 -7.19
N LEU A 85 14.35 -5.29 -6.07
CA LEU A 85 13.17 -4.90 -5.29
C LEU A 85 12.24 -3.98 -6.09
N PHE A 86 12.82 -3.02 -6.83
CA PHE A 86 12.07 -2.14 -7.72
C PHE A 86 11.34 -2.92 -8.81
N LEU A 87 12.02 -3.84 -9.51
CA LEU A 87 11.38 -4.68 -10.53
C LEU A 87 10.18 -5.45 -9.98
N ASN A 88 10.34 -6.11 -8.83
CA ASN A 88 9.25 -6.85 -8.19
C ASN A 88 8.07 -5.94 -7.80
N SER A 89 8.37 -4.72 -7.31
CA SER A 89 7.34 -3.78 -6.84
C SER A 89 6.56 -3.16 -8.00
N PHE A 90 7.21 -2.90 -9.13
CA PHE A 90 6.55 -2.39 -10.32
C PHE A 90 5.79 -3.49 -11.07
N GLU A 91 6.32 -4.72 -11.12
CA GLU A 91 5.71 -5.85 -11.83
C GLU A 91 4.31 -6.18 -11.30
N SER A 92 4.08 -6.10 -9.98
CA SER A 92 2.75 -6.37 -9.40
C SER A 92 1.67 -5.37 -9.82
N GLU A 93 2.08 -4.16 -10.19
CA GLU A 93 1.20 -3.02 -10.47
C GLU A 93 1.04 -2.70 -11.96
N GLN A 94 1.63 -3.49 -12.88
CA GLN A 94 1.49 -3.29 -14.35
C GLN A 94 0.09 -3.65 -14.91
N LYS A 95 -0.94 -3.61 -14.07
CA LYS A 95 -2.34 -3.87 -14.44
C LYS A 95 -2.90 -2.67 -15.21
N ASP A 96 -4.05 -2.87 -15.84
CA ASP A 96 -4.72 -1.77 -16.55
C ASP A 96 -5.13 -0.66 -15.57
N GLU A 97 -5.05 0.60 -15.98
CA GLU A 97 -5.32 1.77 -15.12
C GLU A 97 -6.79 1.78 -14.66
N GLU A 98 -7.71 1.40 -15.56
CA GLU A 98 -9.12 1.17 -15.19
C GLU A 98 -9.27 0.06 -14.15
N LEU A 99 -8.40 -0.95 -14.17
CA LEU A 99 -8.43 -2.04 -13.21
C LEU A 99 -7.91 -1.59 -11.83
N ILE A 100 -6.96 -0.65 -11.80
CA ILE A 100 -6.41 -0.08 -10.55
C ILE A 100 -7.51 0.68 -9.81
N ASP A 101 -8.22 1.59 -10.49
CA ASP A 101 -9.30 2.35 -9.88
C ASP A 101 -10.42 1.43 -9.39
N VAL A 102 -10.77 0.39 -10.15
CA VAL A 102 -11.77 -0.60 -9.73
C VAL A 102 -11.32 -1.38 -8.50
N MET A 103 -10.08 -1.88 -8.47
CA MET A 103 -9.57 -2.68 -7.34
C MET A 103 -9.47 -1.85 -6.05
N VAL A 104 -9.00 -0.60 -6.14
CA VAL A 104 -8.87 0.25 -4.96
C VAL A 104 -10.25 0.59 -4.38
N ASN A 105 -11.21 0.94 -5.23
CA ASN A 105 -12.59 1.19 -4.79
C ASN A 105 -13.24 -0.06 -4.18
N LEU A 106 -13.05 -1.22 -4.80
CA LEU A 106 -13.60 -2.49 -4.28
C LEU A 106 -12.97 -2.85 -2.93
N THR A 107 -11.66 -2.62 -2.76
CA THR A 107 -10.95 -2.84 -1.48
C THR A 107 -11.46 -1.88 -0.41
N ALA A 108 -11.69 -0.61 -0.75
CA ALA A 108 -12.27 0.37 0.14
C ALA A 108 -13.70 -0.02 0.58
N GLU A 109 -14.52 -0.54 -0.33
CA GLU A 109 -15.88 -1.01 -0.05
C GLU A 109 -15.88 -2.26 0.86
N ILE A 110 -14.98 -3.22 0.63
CA ILE A 110 -14.82 -4.40 1.49
C ILE A 110 -14.39 -4.00 2.90
N ASN A 111 -13.40 -3.12 3.02
CA ASN A 111 -12.92 -2.64 4.32
C ASN A 111 -13.98 -1.84 5.07
N GLU A 112 -14.78 -1.04 4.36
CA GLU A 112 -15.92 -0.35 4.95
C GLU A 112 -16.94 -1.35 5.50
N LYS A 113 -17.33 -2.35 4.69
CA LYS A 113 -18.27 -3.40 5.12
C LYS A 113 -17.77 -4.17 6.33
N TYR A 114 -16.48 -4.49 6.38
CA TYR A 114 -15.86 -5.19 7.49
C TYR A 114 -15.84 -4.31 8.76
N ASN A 115 -15.31 -3.09 8.68
CA ASN A 115 -15.13 -2.21 9.85
C ASN A 115 -16.44 -1.60 10.38
N ASN A 116 -17.43 -1.38 9.51
CA ASN A 116 -18.74 -0.85 9.91
C ASN A 116 -19.72 -1.96 10.27
N HIS A 117 -19.37 -3.23 10.07
CA HIS A 117 -20.16 -4.31 10.61
C HIS A 117 -20.25 -4.16 12.12
N ARG A 118 -21.46 -4.33 12.65
CA ARG A 118 -21.73 -4.37 14.08
C ARG A 118 -22.46 -5.69 14.34
N GLY A 119 -21.80 -6.57 15.09
CA GLY A 119 -22.44 -7.76 15.61
C GLY A 119 -23.57 -7.37 16.57
N HIS A 120 -24.51 -8.27 16.81
CA HIS A 120 -25.48 -8.10 17.88
C HIS A 120 -25.23 -9.19 18.93
N VAL A 121 -24.98 -8.78 20.17
CA VAL A 121 -24.85 -9.67 21.33
C VAL A 121 -25.93 -9.24 22.32
N ASP A 122 -26.81 -10.17 22.71
CA ASP A 122 -27.97 -9.92 23.58
C ASP A 122 -28.88 -8.75 23.14
N GLY A 123 -28.92 -8.49 21.84
CA GLY A 123 -29.73 -7.42 21.24
C GLY A 123 -29.01 -6.07 21.12
N GLU A 124 -27.81 -5.92 21.68
CA GLU A 124 -27.00 -4.71 21.59
C GLU A 124 -26.00 -4.76 20.44
N LYS A 125 -25.83 -3.64 19.72
CA LYS A 125 -24.83 -3.51 18.65
C LYS A 125 -23.43 -3.36 19.25
N VAL A 126 -22.53 -4.27 18.90
CA VAL A 126 -21.14 -4.29 19.35
C VAL A 126 -20.17 -4.24 18.17
N ASN A 127 -19.04 -3.56 18.32
CA ASN A 127 -17.95 -3.55 17.33
C ASN A 127 -16.97 -4.72 17.56
N ASP A 128 -16.06 -4.98 16.62
CA ASP A 128 -15.13 -6.11 16.71
C ASP A 128 -14.23 -6.08 17.96
N ASN A 129 -13.80 -4.91 18.42
CA ASN A 129 -13.01 -4.80 19.66
C ASN A 129 -13.87 -5.14 20.88
N ASP A 130 -15.13 -4.70 20.91
CA ASP A 130 -16.08 -5.05 21.97
C ASP A 130 -16.35 -6.58 21.97
N ILE A 131 -16.50 -7.17 20.78
CA ILE A 131 -16.68 -8.63 20.61
C ILE A 131 -15.44 -9.37 21.13
N LEU A 132 -14.24 -8.94 20.76
CA LEU A 132 -12.99 -9.54 21.22
C LEU A 132 -12.84 -9.43 22.74
N GLN A 133 -13.24 -8.30 23.33
CA GLN A 133 -13.23 -8.12 24.78
C GLN A 133 -14.23 -9.04 25.47
N ILE A 134 -15.47 -9.13 24.95
CA ILE A 134 -16.50 -10.06 25.45
C ILE A 134 -15.96 -11.50 25.40
N LEU A 135 -15.40 -11.93 24.27
CA LEU A 135 -14.83 -13.28 24.13
C LEU A 135 -13.67 -13.53 25.10
N HIS A 136 -12.86 -12.51 25.37
CA HIS A 136 -11.70 -12.63 26.26
C HIS A 136 -12.10 -12.67 27.74
N GLU A 137 -13.12 -11.90 28.13
CA GLU A 137 -13.57 -11.78 29.52
C GLU A 137 -14.72 -12.72 29.87
N SER A 138 -15.32 -13.38 28.87
CA SER A 138 -16.44 -14.30 29.06
C SER A 138 -16.04 -15.47 29.95
N ASN A 139 -16.81 -15.67 31.01
CA ASN A 139 -16.82 -16.88 31.83
C ASN A 139 -18.13 -17.67 31.64
N ASP A 140 -18.87 -17.38 30.56
CA ASP A 140 -20.05 -18.15 30.21
C ASP A 140 -19.59 -19.53 29.69
N LEU A 141 -19.80 -20.54 30.52
CA LEU A 141 -19.40 -21.94 30.30
C LEU A 141 -20.57 -22.79 29.81
N SER A 142 -21.65 -22.17 29.31
CA SER A 142 -22.85 -22.89 28.85
C SER A 142 -22.58 -23.86 27.70
#